data_AF-A0A919D2L2-F1
#
_entry.id   AF-A0A919D2L2-F1
#
_cell.length_a   1.000
_cell.length_b   1.000
_cell.length_c   1.000
_cell.angle_alpha   90.00
_cell.angle_beta   90.00
_cell.angle_gamma   90.00
#
_symmetry.space_group_name_H-M   'P 1'
#
loop_
_entity.id
_entity.type
_entity.pdbx_description
1 polymer ?
#
loop_
_entity_poly.entity_id
_entity_poly.type
_entity_poly.pdbx_seq_one_letter_code
_entity_poly.pdbx_strand_id
1 'polypeptide(L)'
;MRPARPPIAGPPLAPAPRGPLAGDVPPHLRSALSAVLLALSCLLVPFGALAAWAAYGLTDTGRYVTTMAPLAADPRVREAVAETVGDGLLREVDQRLDVRQVPGTVRPFLHDVVRSFTQTEAFRLAWDTGNRVTHDAVLRALRDEDGATAAEQAVTVDFAPVTDQVKRQLTRDHVPLAARIPVQHTVVSVLPADELVSLRKGFHVLEVAGLWLPVAAVAFAVTGIALALHRRRAVVATALGTALGGALLALALAVARDLTLDDLPADMSHPAAGAVYDALTGTLRTVSWLLLGLGLVVACATWLTRCLRRSRPALAHASAPTGPRPAAAPVPPPPPGAPATPTAPPAPAAPPTPTVPSAPPSPPAPPHRPAPAEGPTRARV
;
A
#
# COMPACT_ATOMS: atom_id res chain seq x y z
N MET A 1 27.54 79.91 53.87
CA MET A 1 26.60 78.77 53.70
C MET A 1 26.38 78.54 52.20
N ARG A 2 26.93 77.46 51.63
CA ARG A 2 26.69 77.03 50.24
C ARG A 2 25.67 75.87 50.25
N PRO A 3 24.65 75.84 49.39
CA PRO A 3 23.72 74.71 49.33
C PRO A 3 24.35 73.50 48.64
N ALA A 4 23.98 72.31 49.13
CA ALA A 4 24.50 71.00 48.76
C ALA A 4 24.08 70.57 47.34
N ARG A 5 25.00 69.91 46.62
CA ARG A 5 24.74 69.25 45.32
C ARG A 5 23.96 67.94 45.54
N PRO A 6 22.96 67.61 44.71
CA PRO A 6 22.31 66.29 44.73
C PRO A 6 23.22 65.18 44.16
N PRO A 7 22.99 63.91 44.55
CA PRO A 7 23.82 62.78 44.15
C PRO A 7 23.62 62.43 42.66
N ILE A 8 24.72 62.10 42.00
CA ILE A 8 24.78 61.67 40.60
C ILE A 8 24.13 60.29 40.48
N ALA A 9 23.07 60.18 39.70
CA ALA A 9 22.49 58.89 39.31
C ALA A 9 23.49 58.10 38.46
N GLY A 10 23.88 56.91 38.92
CA GLY A 10 24.70 55.98 38.14
C GLY A 10 23.97 55.50 36.87
N PRO A 11 24.70 55.19 35.79
CA PRO A 11 24.09 54.75 34.54
C PRO A 11 23.36 53.40 34.71
N PRO A 12 22.27 53.16 33.95
CA PRO A 12 21.52 51.91 34.04
C PRO A 12 22.40 50.72 33.65
N LEU A 13 22.39 49.68 34.49
CA LEU A 13 23.03 48.39 34.21
C LEU A 13 22.49 47.84 32.88
N ALA A 14 23.36 47.75 31.87
CA ALA A 14 23.04 47.13 30.61
C ALA A 14 22.66 45.65 30.84
N PRO A 15 21.60 45.14 30.22
CA PRO A 15 21.26 43.72 30.32
C PRO A 15 22.40 42.89 29.72
N ALA A 16 22.88 41.91 30.50
CA ALA A 16 23.94 41.00 30.08
C ALA A 16 23.58 40.35 28.73
N PRO A 17 24.53 40.26 27.77
CA PRO A 17 24.29 39.54 26.53
C PRO A 17 24.00 38.08 26.89
N ARG A 18 22.78 37.63 26.61
CA ARG A 18 22.42 36.22 26.68
C ARG A 18 23.32 35.49 25.69
N GLY A 19 24.32 34.77 26.20
CA GLY A 19 25.15 33.90 25.38
C GLY A 19 24.27 32.89 24.62
N PRO A 20 24.63 32.53 23.39
CA PRO A 20 23.89 31.54 22.63
C PRO A 20 23.86 30.22 23.42
N LEU A 21 22.66 29.79 23.81
CA LEU A 21 22.46 28.52 24.46
C LEU A 21 22.95 27.41 23.52
N ALA A 22 23.79 26.54 24.05
CA ALA A 22 24.31 25.37 23.35
C ALA A 22 23.15 24.57 22.73
N GLY A 23 23.22 24.33 21.41
CA GLY A 23 22.40 23.34 20.71
C GLY A 23 21.35 23.84 19.72
N ASP A 24 21.30 25.13 19.37
CA ASP A 24 20.42 25.59 18.31
C ASP A 24 20.96 25.24 16.93
N VAL A 25 20.65 24.02 16.49
CA VAL A 25 20.83 23.59 15.11
C VAL A 25 20.13 24.61 14.20
N PRO A 26 20.83 25.22 13.24
CA PRO A 26 20.27 26.32 12.47
C PRO A 26 19.02 25.87 11.68
N PRO A 27 18.02 26.75 11.51
CA PRO A 27 16.71 26.39 10.93
C PRO A 27 16.79 25.84 9.51
N HIS A 28 17.80 26.24 8.73
CA HIS A 28 18.06 25.70 7.39
C HIS A 28 18.58 24.25 7.42
N LEU A 29 19.39 23.89 8.44
CA LEU A 29 19.86 22.51 8.62
C LEU A 29 18.71 21.59 9.04
N ARG A 30 17.84 22.06 9.94
CA ARG A 30 16.61 21.34 10.33
C ARG A 30 15.67 21.15 9.13
N SER A 31 15.55 22.17 8.25
CA SER A 31 14.77 22.09 7.02
C SER A 31 15.37 21.14 5.98
N ALA A 32 16.69 21.15 5.79
CA ALA A 32 17.39 20.26 4.87
C ALA A 32 17.30 18.80 5.35
N LEU A 33 17.53 18.55 6.64
CA LEU A 33 17.41 17.23 7.25
C LEU A 33 15.98 16.67 7.13
N SER A 34 14.97 17.50 7.40
CA SER A 34 13.56 17.13 7.21
C SER A 34 13.27 16.79 5.74
N ALA A 35 13.77 17.59 4.79
CA ALA A 35 13.58 17.31 3.36
C ALA A 35 14.22 15.98 2.93
N VAL A 36 15.44 15.69 3.40
CA VAL A 36 16.13 14.41 3.12
C VAL A 36 15.38 13.23 3.74
N LEU A 37 14.93 13.34 4.99
CA LEU A 37 14.15 12.31 5.66
C LEU A 37 12.83 12.01 4.94
N LEU A 38 12.16 13.05 4.44
CA LEU A 38 10.92 12.91 3.66
C LEU A 38 11.17 12.27 2.28
N ALA A 39 12.23 12.67 1.59
CA ALA A 39 12.63 12.06 0.33
C ALA A 39 13.01 10.58 0.52
N LEU A 40 13.75 10.27 1.59
CA LEU A 40 14.14 8.90 1.91
C LEU A 40 12.91 8.05 2.28
N SER A 41 11.99 8.57 3.08
CA SER A 41 10.73 7.89 3.40
C SER A 41 9.89 7.62 2.15
N CYS A 42 9.79 8.62 1.25
CA CYS A 42 9.12 8.48 -0.03
C CYS A 42 9.71 7.36 -0.89
N LEU A 43 11.03 7.19 -0.88
CA LEU A 43 11.71 6.11 -1.59
C LEU A 43 11.53 4.76 -0.87
N LEU A 44 11.56 4.75 0.45
CA LEU A 44 11.43 3.52 1.25
C LEU A 44 10.03 2.91 1.20
N VAL A 45 8.98 3.70 0.94
CA VAL A 45 7.60 3.19 0.83
C VAL A 45 7.42 2.15 -0.28
N PRO A 46 7.76 2.42 -1.57
CA PRO A 46 7.61 1.43 -2.62
C PRO A 46 8.55 0.23 -2.42
N PHE A 47 9.78 0.45 -1.95
CA PHE A 47 10.71 -0.63 -1.63
C PHE A 47 10.23 -1.50 -0.48
N GLY A 48 9.69 -0.91 0.58
CA GLY A 48 9.12 -1.61 1.72
C GLY A 48 7.85 -2.37 1.35
N ALA A 49 7.00 -1.80 0.49
CA ALA A 49 5.82 -2.50 -0.03
C ALA A 49 6.22 -3.73 -0.87
N LEU A 50 7.23 -3.59 -1.73
CA LEU A 50 7.77 -4.69 -2.53
C LEU A 50 8.42 -5.77 -1.66
N ALA A 51 9.25 -5.38 -0.68
CA ALA A 51 9.88 -6.30 0.25
C ALA A 51 8.85 -7.04 1.11
N ALA A 52 7.85 -6.33 1.65
CA ALA A 52 6.76 -6.94 2.41
C ALA A 52 5.92 -7.87 1.52
N TRP A 53 5.61 -7.49 0.28
CA TRP A 53 4.89 -8.36 -0.64
C TRP A 53 5.68 -9.64 -0.92
N ALA A 54 6.97 -9.56 -1.21
CA ALA A 54 7.78 -10.75 -1.45
C ALA A 54 7.90 -11.59 -0.17
N ALA A 55 8.16 -10.97 0.99
CA ALA A 55 8.28 -11.66 2.26
C ALA A 55 6.97 -12.32 2.73
N TYR A 56 5.81 -11.70 2.55
CA TYR A 56 4.54 -12.24 3.05
C TYR A 56 3.70 -12.95 1.98
N GLY A 57 3.92 -12.64 0.71
CA GLY A 57 3.19 -13.21 -0.43
C GLY A 57 3.87 -14.43 -1.00
N LEU A 58 5.20 -14.39 -1.16
CA LEU A 58 5.98 -15.46 -1.78
C LEU A 58 6.61 -16.44 -0.79
N THR A 59 6.69 -16.12 0.51
CA THR A 59 7.27 -17.05 1.51
C THR A 59 6.24 -17.81 2.34
N ASP A 60 4.97 -17.43 2.19
CA ASP A 60 3.83 -18.10 2.82
C ASP A 60 3.14 -19.00 1.80
N THR A 61 3.32 -20.31 1.95
CA THR A 61 2.74 -21.31 1.04
C THR A 61 1.22 -21.17 0.93
N GLY A 62 0.53 -20.84 2.02
CA GLY A 62 -0.92 -20.70 2.02
C GLY A 62 -1.39 -19.53 1.15
N ARG A 63 -0.77 -18.36 1.32
CA ARG A 63 -1.09 -17.17 0.50
C ARG A 63 -0.65 -17.36 -0.95
N TYR A 64 0.51 -17.97 -1.19
CA TYR A 64 0.98 -18.28 -2.54
C TYR A 64 -0.01 -19.18 -3.28
N VAL A 65 -0.39 -20.31 -2.67
CA VAL A 65 -1.33 -21.26 -3.27
C VAL A 65 -2.70 -20.62 -3.49
N THR A 66 -3.18 -19.80 -2.55
CA THR A 66 -4.44 -19.03 -2.71
C THR A 66 -4.36 -18.06 -3.90
N THR A 67 -3.20 -17.45 -4.13
CA THR A 67 -2.97 -16.54 -5.27
C THR A 67 -2.92 -17.30 -6.59
N MET A 68 -2.40 -18.52 -6.60
CA MET A 68 -2.29 -19.37 -7.79
C MET A 68 -3.57 -20.17 -8.08
N ALA A 69 -4.46 -20.36 -7.10
CA ALA A 69 -5.68 -21.16 -7.25
C ALA A 69 -6.61 -20.70 -8.40
N PRO A 70 -6.85 -19.39 -8.64
CA PRO A 70 -7.67 -18.92 -9.75
C PRO A 70 -7.11 -19.29 -11.13
N LEU A 71 -5.80 -19.50 -11.26
CA LEU A 71 -5.15 -19.85 -12.52
C LEU A 71 -5.60 -21.23 -13.05
N ALA A 72 -6.01 -22.15 -12.17
CA ALA A 72 -6.61 -23.41 -12.57
C ALA A 72 -7.92 -23.23 -13.37
N ALA A 73 -8.55 -22.06 -13.25
CA ALA A 73 -9.75 -21.68 -14.00
C ALA A 73 -9.47 -20.80 -15.22
N ASP A 74 -8.26 -20.27 -15.39
CA ASP A 74 -7.92 -19.37 -16.49
C ASP A 74 -7.82 -20.15 -17.82
N PRO A 75 -8.57 -19.77 -18.86
CA PRO A 75 -8.54 -20.47 -20.15
C PRO A 75 -7.14 -20.46 -20.79
N ARG A 76 -6.33 -19.41 -20.59
CA ARG A 76 -4.97 -19.30 -21.14
C ARG A 76 -4.05 -20.34 -20.52
N VAL A 77 -4.16 -20.53 -19.21
CA VAL A 77 -3.37 -21.53 -18.47
C VAL A 77 -3.83 -22.94 -18.81
N ARG A 78 -5.15 -23.18 -18.89
CA ARG A 78 -5.69 -24.48 -19.26
C ARG A 78 -5.27 -24.92 -20.67
N GLU A 79 -5.30 -24.00 -21.63
CA GLU A 79 -4.88 -24.28 -23.01
C GLU A 79 -3.38 -24.62 -23.04
N ALA A 80 -2.54 -23.81 -22.39
CA ALA A 80 -1.11 -24.07 -22.30
C ALA A 80 -0.78 -25.42 -21.66
N VAL A 81 -1.48 -25.79 -20.58
CA VAL A 81 -1.34 -27.10 -19.93
C VAL A 81 -1.79 -28.21 -20.86
N ALA A 82 -2.90 -28.03 -21.59
CA ALA A 82 -3.40 -29.03 -22.53
C ALA A 82 -2.42 -29.25 -23.70
N GLU A 83 -1.85 -28.19 -24.24
CA GLU A 83 -0.83 -28.24 -25.28
C GLU A 83 0.45 -28.92 -24.78
N THR A 84 0.97 -28.49 -23.62
CA THR A 84 2.21 -29.03 -23.05
C THR A 84 2.09 -30.51 -22.70
N VAL A 85 1.00 -30.90 -22.03
CA VAL A 85 0.77 -32.30 -21.64
C VAL A 85 0.43 -33.17 -22.86
N GLY A 86 -0.35 -32.64 -23.81
CA GLY A 86 -0.66 -33.31 -25.07
C GLY A 86 0.61 -33.62 -25.86
N ASP A 87 1.51 -32.64 -25.98
CA ASP A 87 2.80 -32.80 -26.65
C ASP A 87 3.74 -33.72 -25.89
N GLY A 88 3.77 -33.64 -24.56
CA GLY A 88 4.49 -34.59 -23.70
C GLY A 88 4.06 -36.03 -23.93
N LEU A 89 2.75 -36.28 -23.94
CA LEU A 89 2.19 -37.60 -24.12
C LEU A 89 2.47 -38.16 -25.53
N LEU A 90 2.39 -37.32 -26.57
CA LEU A 90 2.77 -37.71 -27.93
C LEU A 90 4.24 -38.12 -28.00
N ARG A 91 5.12 -37.34 -27.37
CA ARG A 91 6.57 -37.61 -27.32
C ARG A 91 6.87 -38.94 -26.63
N GLU A 92 6.18 -39.23 -25.52
CA GLU A 92 6.32 -40.51 -24.80
C GLU A 92 5.81 -41.71 -25.63
N VAL A 93 4.69 -41.54 -26.33
CA VAL A 93 4.13 -42.58 -27.21
C VAL A 93 5.08 -42.87 -28.38
N ASP A 94 5.63 -41.82 -29.00
CA ASP A 94 6.61 -41.94 -30.09
C ASP A 94 7.87 -42.69 -29.61
N GLN A 95 8.40 -42.34 -28.44
CA GLN A 95 9.57 -42.99 -27.83
C GLN A 95 9.33 -44.46 -27.45
N ARG A 96 8.15 -44.80 -26.92
CA ARG A 96 7.87 -46.18 -26.44
C ARG A 96 7.48 -47.15 -27.53
N LEU A 97 6.79 -46.66 -28.57
CA LEU A 97 6.24 -47.54 -29.60
C LEU A 97 7.12 -47.61 -30.86
N ASP A 98 8.14 -46.76 -31.00
CA ASP A 98 8.98 -46.63 -32.21
C ASP A 98 8.13 -46.50 -33.49
N VAL A 99 6.89 -46.01 -33.32
CA VAL A 99 5.94 -45.81 -34.41
C VAL A 99 6.26 -44.43 -34.97
N ARG A 100 7.10 -44.42 -36.00
CA ARG A 100 7.56 -43.23 -36.76
C ARG A 100 6.46 -42.27 -37.24
N GLN A 101 5.18 -42.65 -37.12
CA GLN A 101 4.02 -41.84 -37.47
C GLN A 101 2.83 -42.18 -36.55
N VAL A 102 2.77 -41.56 -35.37
CA VAL A 102 1.48 -41.42 -34.68
C VAL A 102 0.56 -40.63 -35.63
N PRO A 103 -0.65 -41.13 -35.97
CA PRO A 103 -1.54 -40.41 -36.88
C PRO A 103 -1.80 -39.00 -36.36
N GLY A 104 -1.71 -37.98 -37.22
CA GLY A 104 -2.00 -36.59 -36.86
C GLY A 104 -3.39 -36.37 -36.25
N THR A 105 -4.28 -37.35 -36.37
CA THR A 105 -5.61 -37.42 -35.75
C THR A 105 -5.58 -37.68 -34.24
N VAL A 106 -4.52 -38.28 -33.68
CA VAL A 106 -4.44 -38.59 -32.24
C VAL A 106 -4.15 -37.35 -31.41
N ARG A 107 -3.37 -36.40 -31.95
CA ARG A 107 -3.01 -35.15 -31.25
C ARG A 107 -4.24 -34.33 -30.84
N PRO A 108 -5.20 -33.99 -31.73
CA PRO A 108 -6.43 -33.29 -31.35
C PRO A 108 -7.23 -34.04 -30.29
N PHE A 109 -7.33 -35.37 -30.38
CA PHE A 109 -8.06 -36.16 -29.40
C PHE A 109 -7.41 -36.11 -28.00
N LEU A 110 -6.08 -36.29 -27.92
CA LEU A 110 -5.36 -36.18 -26.65
C LEU A 110 -5.48 -34.77 -26.06
N HIS A 111 -5.36 -33.76 -26.91
CA HIS A 111 -5.55 -32.37 -26.53
C HIS A 111 -6.95 -32.13 -25.95
N ASP A 112 -8.00 -32.62 -26.60
CA ASP A 112 -9.39 -32.48 -26.13
C ASP A 112 -9.65 -33.23 -24.82
N VAL A 113 -9.07 -34.43 -24.65
CA VAL A 113 -9.15 -35.18 -23.39
C VAL A 113 -8.48 -34.42 -22.26
N VAL A 114 -7.27 -33.90 -22.47
CA VAL A 114 -6.57 -33.11 -21.45
C VAL A 114 -7.31 -31.81 -21.17
N ARG A 115 -7.80 -31.13 -22.20
CA ARG A 115 -8.62 -29.91 -22.05
C ARG A 115 -9.90 -30.16 -21.26
N SER A 116 -10.57 -31.30 -21.46
CA SER A 116 -11.72 -31.70 -20.67
C SER A 116 -11.32 -31.97 -19.22
N PHE A 117 -10.18 -32.64 -19.00
CA PHE A 117 -9.65 -32.87 -17.65
C PHE A 117 -9.33 -31.56 -16.91
N THR A 118 -8.78 -30.53 -17.57
CA THR A 118 -8.47 -29.24 -16.91
C THR A 118 -9.72 -28.49 -16.43
N GLN A 119 -10.91 -28.87 -16.88
CA GLN A 119 -12.18 -28.31 -16.42
C GLN A 119 -12.74 -29.02 -15.17
N THR A 120 -12.10 -30.09 -14.72
CA THR A 120 -12.59 -30.91 -13.60
C THR A 120 -12.19 -30.37 -12.23
N GLU A 121 -12.87 -30.85 -11.18
CA GLU A 121 -12.45 -30.62 -9.79
C GLU A 121 -11.17 -31.36 -9.44
N ALA A 122 -10.95 -32.56 -10.00
CA ALA A 122 -9.71 -33.31 -9.83
C ALA A 122 -8.49 -32.51 -10.29
N PHE A 123 -8.58 -31.79 -11.42
CA PHE A 123 -7.52 -30.89 -11.87
C PHE A 123 -7.28 -29.72 -10.90
N ARG A 124 -8.34 -29.09 -10.39
CA ARG A 124 -8.19 -27.99 -9.40
C ARG A 124 -7.49 -28.45 -8.13
N LEU A 125 -7.82 -29.65 -7.63
CA LEU A 125 -7.14 -30.27 -6.48
C LEU A 125 -5.69 -30.63 -6.80
N ALA A 126 -5.42 -31.18 -7.99
CA ALA A 126 -4.07 -31.48 -8.45
C ALA A 126 -3.21 -30.22 -8.55
N TRP A 127 -3.79 -29.14 -9.08
CA TRP A 127 -3.15 -27.84 -9.20
C TRP A 127 -2.80 -27.25 -7.83
N ASP A 128 -3.74 -27.24 -6.88
CA ASP A 128 -3.48 -26.73 -5.51
C ASP A 128 -2.38 -27.53 -4.82
N THR A 129 -2.48 -28.86 -4.86
CA THR A 129 -1.54 -29.77 -4.21
C THR A 129 -0.16 -29.70 -4.88
N GLY A 130 -0.11 -29.68 -6.20
CA GLY A 130 1.13 -29.55 -6.98
C GLY A 130 1.85 -28.25 -6.68
N ASN A 131 1.14 -27.11 -6.71
CA ASN A 131 1.73 -25.82 -6.36
C ASN A 131 2.24 -25.80 -4.92
N ARG A 132 1.49 -26.38 -3.97
CA ARG A 132 1.88 -26.47 -2.56
C ARG A 132 3.15 -27.28 -2.38
N VAL A 133 3.19 -28.50 -2.92
CA VAL A 133 4.33 -29.41 -2.78
C VAL A 133 5.59 -28.80 -3.41
N THR A 134 5.46 -28.23 -4.61
CA THR A 134 6.57 -27.55 -5.30
C THR A 134 7.07 -26.35 -4.50
N HIS A 135 6.16 -25.49 -4.03
CA HIS A 135 6.53 -24.30 -3.27
C HIS A 135 7.17 -24.63 -1.93
N ASP A 136 6.64 -25.61 -1.19
CA ASP A 136 7.21 -26.08 0.07
C ASP A 136 8.61 -26.68 -0.13
N ALA A 137 8.84 -27.40 -1.23
CA ALA A 137 10.16 -27.92 -1.56
C ALA A 137 11.17 -26.80 -1.82
N VAL A 138 10.79 -25.78 -2.59
CA VAL A 138 11.64 -24.61 -2.87
C VAL A 138 11.93 -23.84 -1.59
N LEU A 139 10.92 -23.53 -0.77
CA LEU A 139 11.13 -22.79 0.49
C LEU A 139 11.99 -23.56 1.49
N ARG A 140 11.83 -24.88 1.58
CA ARG A 140 12.69 -25.71 2.43
C ARG A 140 14.14 -25.65 1.97
N ALA A 141 14.39 -25.75 0.67
CA ALA A 141 15.73 -25.66 0.11
C ALA A 141 16.36 -24.26 0.26
N LEU A 142 15.55 -23.19 0.26
CA LEU A 142 16.01 -21.83 0.50
C LEU A 142 16.30 -21.55 1.98
N ARG A 143 15.57 -22.17 2.92
CA ARG A 143 15.77 -22.00 4.37
C ARG A 143 16.84 -22.91 4.97
N ASP A 144 17.20 -24.00 4.30
CA ASP A 144 18.18 -24.96 4.80
C ASP A 144 19.61 -24.43 4.65
N GLU A 145 20.09 -23.75 5.70
CA GLU A 145 21.43 -23.18 5.80
C GLU A 145 22.47 -24.21 6.28
N ASP A 146 22.04 -25.22 7.06
CA ASP A 146 22.93 -26.20 7.71
C ASP A 146 23.35 -27.35 6.78
N GLY A 147 22.56 -27.63 5.74
CA GLY A 147 22.87 -28.60 4.69
C GLY A 147 23.83 -28.09 3.61
N ALA A 148 24.99 -27.50 3.96
CA ALA A 148 25.97 -27.00 2.98
C ALA A 148 26.44 -28.06 1.95
N THR A 149 26.25 -29.35 2.24
CA THR A 149 26.46 -30.48 1.30
C THR A 149 25.27 -30.75 0.36
N ALA A 150 24.07 -30.27 0.69
CA ALA A 150 22.87 -30.32 -0.14
C ALA A 150 22.71 -29.07 -1.04
N ALA A 151 23.49 -28.00 -0.79
CA ALA A 151 23.48 -26.77 -1.58
C ALA A 151 23.92 -26.95 -3.04
N GLU A 152 24.60 -28.06 -3.36
CA GLU A 152 25.02 -28.42 -4.71
C GLU A 152 24.01 -29.34 -5.44
N GLN A 153 22.92 -29.72 -4.76
CA GLN A 153 21.91 -30.61 -5.34
C GLN A 153 20.69 -29.80 -5.80
N ALA A 154 20.26 -30.07 -7.04
CA ALA A 154 19.05 -29.48 -7.58
C ALA A 154 17.84 -29.82 -6.69
N VAL A 155 16.93 -28.86 -6.51
CA VAL A 155 15.69 -29.10 -5.75
C VAL A 155 14.81 -30.00 -6.59
N THR A 156 14.70 -31.24 -6.14
CA THR A 156 13.86 -32.23 -6.78
C THR A 156 12.54 -32.37 -6.04
N VAL A 157 11.45 -32.45 -6.80
CA VAL A 157 10.11 -32.59 -6.27
C VAL A 157 9.52 -33.90 -6.77
N ASP A 158 9.05 -34.73 -5.84
CA ASP A 158 8.30 -35.95 -6.15
C ASP A 158 6.81 -35.63 -6.29
N PHE A 159 6.28 -35.85 -7.50
CA PHE A 159 4.87 -35.65 -7.82
C PHE A 159 4.00 -36.89 -7.58
N ALA A 160 4.55 -37.99 -7.06
CA ALA A 160 3.78 -39.17 -6.68
C ALA A 160 2.59 -38.85 -5.75
N PRO A 161 2.71 -38.00 -4.70
CA PRO A 161 1.59 -37.67 -3.82
C PRO A 161 0.44 -36.96 -4.54
N VAL A 162 0.75 -36.11 -5.52
CA VAL A 162 -0.25 -35.40 -6.33
C VAL A 162 -1.00 -36.38 -7.22
N THR A 163 -0.26 -37.30 -7.86
CA THR A 163 -0.82 -38.33 -8.74
C THR A 163 -1.72 -39.29 -7.96
N ASP A 164 -1.32 -39.69 -6.75
CA ASP A 164 -2.13 -40.52 -5.87
C ASP A 164 -3.45 -39.82 -5.46
N GLN A 165 -3.38 -38.53 -5.14
CA GLN A 165 -4.57 -37.76 -4.78
C GLN A 165 -5.55 -37.62 -5.96
N VAL A 166 -5.05 -37.39 -7.16
CA VAL A 166 -5.86 -37.37 -8.40
C VAL A 166 -6.49 -38.74 -8.65
N LYS A 167 -5.71 -39.82 -8.53
CA LYS A 167 -6.20 -41.19 -8.68
C LYS A 167 -7.33 -41.49 -7.72
N ARG A 168 -7.18 -41.14 -6.44
CA ARG A 168 -8.23 -41.33 -5.41
C ARG A 168 -9.50 -40.56 -5.78
N GLN A 169 -9.38 -39.31 -6.23
CA GLN A 169 -10.53 -38.50 -6.62
C GLN A 169 -11.24 -39.08 -7.85
N LEU A 170 -10.51 -39.41 -8.92
CA LEU A 170 -11.10 -40.00 -10.13
C LEU A 170 -11.76 -41.37 -9.87
N THR A 171 -11.24 -42.11 -8.89
CA THR A 171 -11.86 -43.38 -8.45
C THR A 171 -13.19 -43.13 -7.72
N ARG A 172 -13.27 -42.11 -6.86
CA ARG A 172 -14.53 -41.70 -6.21
C ARG A 172 -15.57 -41.23 -7.24
N ASP A 173 -15.12 -40.57 -8.29
CA ASP A 173 -15.97 -40.09 -9.39
C ASP A 173 -16.32 -41.20 -10.40
N HIS A 174 -16.04 -42.47 -10.07
CA HIS A 174 -16.36 -43.67 -10.86
C HIS A 174 -15.74 -43.69 -12.26
N VAL A 175 -14.59 -43.03 -12.46
CA VAL A 175 -13.87 -43.06 -13.74
C VAL A 175 -13.19 -44.43 -13.92
N PRO A 176 -13.59 -45.25 -14.93
CA PRO A 176 -13.13 -46.64 -15.04
C PRO A 176 -11.62 -46.80 -15.24
N LEU A 177 -10.97 -45.81 -15.85
CA LEU A 177 -9.53 -45.82 -16.11
C LEU A 177 -8.67 -45.39 -14.90
N ALA A 178 -9.27 -44.78 -13.86
CA ALA A 178 -8.51 -44.22 -12.74
C ALA A 178 -7.65 -45.26 -12.01
N ALA A 179 -8.16 -46.48 -11.86
CA ALA A 179 -7.45 -47.58 -11.21
C ALA A 179 -6.15 -47.98 -11.93
N ARG A 180 -6.06 -47.73 -13.25
CA ARG A 180 -4.91 -48.10 -14.10
C ARG A 180 -3.82 -47.03 -14.17
N ILE A 181 -4.03 -45.85 -13.58
CA ILE A 181 -3.01 -44.80 -13.54
C ILE A 181 -1.88 -45.25 -12.59
N PRO A 182 -0.64 -45.45 -13.09
CA PRO A 182 0.49 -45.79 -12.24
C PRO A 182 0.96 -44.54 -11.50
N VAL A 183 1.13 -44.66 -10.17
CA VAL A 183 1.76 -43.61 -9.36
C VAL A 183 3.26 -43.82 -9.47
N GLN A 184 3.91 -43.05 -10.33
CA GLN A 184 5.37 -43.07 -10.50
C GLN A 184 5.99 -41.97 -9.65
N HIS A 185 7.17 -42.26 -9.09
CA HIS A 185 7.98 -41.27 -8.38
C HIS A 185 8.69 -40.42 -9.44
N THR A 186 7.94 -39.51 -10.05
CA THR A 186 8.47 -38.60 -11.06
C THR A 186 9.15 -37.45 -10.33
N VAL A 187 10.47 -37.59 -10.21
CA VAL A 187 11.34 -36.62 -9.58
C VAL A 187 11.71 -35.56 -10.62
N VAL A 188 11.12 -34.37 -10.51
CA VAL A 188 11.41 -33.26 -11.43
C VAL A 188 12.34 -32.27 -10.74
N SER A 189 13.43 -31.90 -11.42
CA SER A 189 14.30 -30.80 -10.99
C SER A 189 13.59 -29.48 -11.25
N VAL A 190 13.15 -28.81 -10.18
CA VAL A 190 12.42 -27.54 -10.26
C VAL A 190 13.36 -26.34 -10.23
N LEU A 191 14.46 -26.44 -9.47
CA LEU A 191 15.43 -25.36 -9.31
C LEU A 191 16.86 -25.90 -9.42
N PRO A 192 17.65 -25.48 -10.44
CA PRO A 192 19.01 -25.93 -10.60
C PRO A 192 19.94 -25.35 -9.52
N ALA A 193 21.06 -26.03 -9.28
CA ALA A 193 21.92 -25.77 -8.12
C ALA A 193 22.63 -24.39 -8.17
N ASP A 194 22.95 -23.91 -9.37
CA ASP A 194 23.61 -22.63 -9.59
C ASP A 194 22.70 -21.43 -9.24
N GLU A 195 21.40 -21.52 -9.54
CA GLU A 195 20.42 -20.49 -9.19
C GLU A 195 20.09 -20.48 -7.68
N LEU A 196 20.12 -21.64 -7.03
CA LEU A 196 19.82 -21.79 -5.59
C LEU A 196 20.71 -20.92 -4.71
N VAL A 197 22.02 -20.86 -4.99
CA VAL A 197 22.98 -20.09 -4.19
C VAL A 197 22.67 -18.60 -4.25
N SER A 198 22.32 -18.08 -5.43
CA SER A 198 21.96 -16.67 -5.61
C SER A 198 20.62 -16.36 -4.92
N LEU A 199 19.65 -17.24 -5.09
CA LEU A 199 18.31 -17.10 -4.49
C LEU A 199 18.35 -17.17 -2.96
N ARG A 200 19.20 -18.00 -2.36
CA ARG A 200 19.36 -18.07 -0.89
C ARG A 200 19.86 -16.75 -0.31
N LYS A 201 20.87 -16.13 -0.94
CA LYS A 201 21.36 -14.81 -0.53
C LYS A 201 20.26 -13.74 -0.61
N GLY A 202 19.51 -13.72 -1.72
CA GLY A 202 18.38 -12.82 -1.89
C GLY A 202 17.27 -13.06 -0.85
N PHE A 203 16.95 -14.33 -0.56
CA PHE A 203 15.95 -14.72 0.41
C PHE A 203 16.31 -14.28 1.83
N HIS A 204 17.57 -14.43 2.25
CA HIS A 204 18.03 -13.95 3.57
C HIS A 204 17.92 -12.43 3.70
N VAL A 205 18.36 -11.69 2.67
CA VAL A 205 18.19 -10.22 2.63
C VAL A 205 16.71 -9.85 2.67
N LEU A 206 15.86 -10.61 1.97
CA LEU A 206 14.42 -10.37 1.91
C LEU A 206 13.72 -10.63 3.24
N GLU A 207 14.06 -11.70 3.96
CA GLU A 207 13.48 -11.98 5.29
C GLU A 207 13.80 -10.85 6.28
N VAL A 208 15.03 -10.32 6.25
CA VAL A 208 15.40 -9.16 7.07
C VAL A 208 14.69 -7.90 6.56
N ALA A 209 14.69 -7.66 5.25
CA ALA A 209 14.11 -6.45 4.65
C ALA A 209 12.58 -6.37 4.81
N GLY A 210 11.88 -7.50 4.72
CA GLY A 210 10.41 -7.57 4.65
C GLY A 210 9.69 -6.99 5.86
N LEU A 211 10.30 -7.07 7.04
CA LEU A 211 9.78 -6.45 8.26
C LEU A 211 10.42 -5.09 8.53
N TRP A 212 11.74 -4.95 8.35
CA TRP A 212 12.46 -3.75 8.77
C TRP A 212 12.26 -2.56 7.84
N LEU A 213 12.11 -2.75 6.51
CA LEU A 213 11.92 -1.63 5.58
C LEU A 213 10.59 -0.89 5.81
N PRO A 214 9.42 -1.55 5.92
CA PRO A 214 8.17 -0.87 6.22
C PRO A 214 8.23 -0.11 7.55
N VAL A 215 8.82 -0.71 8.58
CA VAL A 215 8.96 -0.08 9.91
C VAL A 215 9.88 1.15 9.83
N ALA A 216 11.02 1.04 9.15
CA ALA A 216 11.93 2.16 8.93
C ALA A 216 11.26 3.29 8.12
N ALA A 217 10.47 2.95 7.10
CA ALA A 217 9.74 3.92 6.28
C ALA A 217 8.78 4.77 7.14
N VAL A 218 8.04 4.12 8.04
CA VAL A 218 7.12 4.77 8.99
C VAL A 218 7.89 5.60 10.00
N ALA A 219 8.97 5.07 10.57
CA ALA A 219 9.81 5.78 11.53
C ALA A 219 10.38 7.07 10.92
N PHE A 220 10.90 7.01 9.70
CA PHE A 220 11.41 8.18 8.98
C PHE A 220 10.30 9.17 8.60
N ALA A 221 9.12 8.69 8.20
CA ALA A 221 7.96 9.55 7.95
C ALA A 221 7.57 10.35 9.19
N VAL A 222 7.39 9.66 10.33
CA VAL A 222 6.99 10.28 11.60
C VAL A 222 8.05 11.26 12.09
N THR A 223 9.32 10.87 12.05
CA THR A 223 10.44 11.73 12.47
C THR A 223 10.58 12.96 11.57
N GLY A 224 10.47 12.78 10.25
CA GLY A 224 10.52 13.86 9.27
C GLY A 224 9.39 14.88 9.43
N ILE A 225 8.17 14.40 9.71
CA ILE A 225 6.99 15.26 9.98
C ILE A 225 7.15 15.99 11.32
N ALA A 226 7.68 15.33 12.37
CA ALA A 226 7.88 15.93 13.68
C ALA A 226 8.89 17.09 13.64
N LEU A 227 9.96 16.98 12.85
CA LEU A 227 10.98 18.02 12.68
C LEU A 227 10.54 19.19 11.77
N ALA A 228 9.46 19.03 11.00
CA ALA A 228 9.07 20.02 10.00
C ALA A 228 8.46 21.28 10.65
N LEU A 229 9.17 22.41 10.50
CA LEU A 229 8.71 23.75 10.92
C LEU A 229 7.44 24.20 10.19
N HIS A 230 7.12 23.63 9.02
CA HIS A 230 5.91 23.88 8.25
C HIS A 230 5.12 22.58 8.03
N ARG A 231 4.53 22.04 9.10
CA ARG A 231 3.78 20.77 9.12
C ARG A 231 2.85 20.57 7.92
N ARG A 232 2.21 21.63 7.42
CA ARG A 232 1.29 21.56 6.26
C ARG A 232 1.98 21.31 4.91
N ARG A 233 3.15 21.91 4.65
CA ARG A 233 3.91 21.66 3.41
C ARG A 233 4.55 20.27 3.45
N ALA A 234 5.01 19.86 4.63
CA ALA A 234 5.55 18.51 4.84
C ALA A 234 4.49 17.43 4.55
N VAL A 235 3.25 17.59 5.04
CA VAL A 235 2.16 16.63 4.77
C VAL A 235 1.79 16.54 3.29
N VAL A 236 1.77 17.67 2.57
CA VAL A 236 1.51 17.65 1.11
C VAL A 236 2.67 16.98 0.37
N ALA A 237 3.92 17.27 0.75
CA ALA A 237 5.09 16.65 0.15
C ALA A 237 5.15 15.14 0.40
N THR A 238 4.82 14.66 1.60
CA THR A 238 4.71 13.23 1.89
C THR A 238 3.59 12.59 1.09
N ALA A 239 2.43 13.23 0.99
CA ALA A 239 1.29 12.69 0.27
C ALA A 239 1.57 12.56 -1.23
N LEU A 240 2.19 13.57 -1.83
CA LEU A 240 2.66 13.52 -3.22
C LEU A 240 3.79 12.51 -3.40
N GLY A 241 4.71 12.42 -2.45
CA GLY A 241 5.77 11.43 -2.47
C GLY A 241 5.22 10.00 -2.45
N THR A 242 4.31 9.69 -1.54
CA THR A 242 3.62 8.40 -1.48
C THR A 242 2.87 8.10 -2.78
N ALA A 243 2.18 9.09 -3.35
CA ALA A 243 1.49 8.93 -4.63
C ALA A 243 2.46 8.61 -5.78
N LEU A 244 3.59 9.33 -5.83
CA LEU A 244 4.65 9.12 -6.82
C LEU A 244 5.35 7.77 -6.64
N GLY A 245 5.59 7.34 -5.40
CA GLY A 245 6.11 6.02 -5.09
C GLY A 245 5.16 4.91 -5.53
N GLY A 246 3.84 5.07 -5.30
CA GLY A 246 2.82 4.17 -5.83
C GLY A 246 2.84 4.10 -7.37
N ALA A 247 2.90 5.25 -8.05
CA ALA A 247 2.97 5.34 -9.50
C ALA A 247 4.22 4.67 -10.08
N LEU A 248 5.40 4.94 -9.50
CA LEU A 248 6.66 4.32 -9.90
C LEU A 248 6.65 2.81 -9.69
N LEU A 249 6.05 2.33 -8.60
CA LEU A 249 5.89 0.90 -8.36
C LEU A 249 5.00 0.23 -9.41
N ALA A 250 3.88 0.86 -9.79
CA ALA A 250 3.04 0.36 -10.89
C ALA A 250 3.79 0.33 -12.22
N LEU A 251 4.57 1.37 -12.52
CA LEU A 251 5.38 1.45 -13.72
C LEU A 251 6.45 0.36 -13.74
N ALA A 252 7.15 0.16 -12.62
CA ALA A 252 8.15 -0.90 -12.49
C ALA A 252 7.55 -2.29 -12.73
N LEU A 253 6.34 -2.54 -12.23
CA LEU A 253 5.61 -3.79 -12.49
C LEU A 253 5.21 -3.95 -13.96
N ALA A 254 4.80 -2.87 -14.64
CA ALA A 254 4.48 -2.93 -16.05
C ALA A 254 5.73 -3.23 -16.90
N VAL A 255 6.84 -2.53 -16.63
CA VAL A 255 8.12 -2.76 -17.33
C VAL A 255 8.65 -4.16 -17.06
N ALA A 256 8.62 -4.62 -15.81
CA ALA A 256 9.06 -5.96 -15.45
C ALA A 256 8.22 -7.04 -16.13
N ARG A 257 6.90 -6.81 -16.28
CA ARG A 257 6.03 -7.71 -17.04
C ARG A 257 6.49 -7.84 -18.50
N ASP A 258 6.75 -6.72 -19.17
CA ASP A 258 7.13 -6.72 -20.57
C ASP A 258 8.50 -7.38 -20.77
N LEU A 259 9.51 -7.02 -19.95
CA LEU A 259 10.83 -7.66 -19.99
C LEU A 259 10.77 -9.18 -19.74
N THR A 260 9.99 -9.62 -18.75
CA THR A 260 9.86 -11.05 -18.43
C THR A 260 9.17 -11.81 -19.57
N LEU A 261 8.20 -11.19 -20.24
CA LEU A 261 7.46 -11.84 -21.32
C LEU A 261 8.25 -11.85 -22.64
N ASP A 262 9.11 -10.86 -22.87
CA ASP A 262 9.95 -10.77 -24.07
C ASP A 262 11.12 -11.78 -24.04
N ASP A 263 11.63 -12.12 -22.85
CA ASP A 263 12.73 -13.09 -22.66
C ASP A 263 12.27 -14.56 -22.67
N LEU A 264 10.96 -14.83 -22.85
CA LEU A 264 10.43 -16.20 -22.82
C LEU A 264 10.86 -17.01 -24.06
N PRO A 265 11.32 -18.26 -23.88
CA PRO A 265 11.54 -19.19 -24.98
C PRO A 265 10.30 -19.36 -25.86
N ALA A 266 10.49 -19.51 -27.18
CA ALA A 266 9.39 -19.60 -28.15
C ALA A 266 8.48 -20.82 -27.94
N ASP A 267 8.95 -21.84 -27.21
CA ASP A 267 8.21 -23.03 -26.79
C ASP A 267 7.29 -22.80 -25.57
N MET A 268 7.38 -21.65 -24.88
CA MET A 268 6.50 -21.31 -23.77
C MET A 268 5.35 -20.39 -24.19
N SER A 269 4.14 -20.71 -23.72
CA SER A 269 2.95 -19.89 -23.97
C SER A 269 3.02 -18.55 -23.23
N HIS A 270 3.31 -17.48 -23.96
CA HIS A 270 3.29 -16.11 -23.48
C HIS A 270 1.98 -15.71 -22.76
N PRO A 271 0.76 -16.06 -23.25
CA PRO A 271 -0.48 -15.67 -22.57
C PRO A 271 -0.68 -16.35 -21.22
N ALA A 272 -0.19 -17.58 -21.02
CA ALA A 272 -0.28 -18.25 -19.72
C ALA A 272 0.74 -17.69 -18.72
N ALA A 273 1.97 -17.42 -19.18
CA ALA A 273 3.00 -16.77 -18.37
C ALA A 273 2.53 -15.37 -17.90
N GLY A 274 1.88 -14.61 -18.80
CA GLY A 274 1.25 -13.34 -18.45
C GLY A 274 0.17 -13.47 -17.37
N ALA A 275 -0.69 -14.51 -17.45
CA ALA A 275 -1.70 -14.77 -16.43
C ALA A 275 -1.08 -15.08 -15.06
N VAL A 276 -0.02 -15.90 -15.02
CA VAL A 276 0.74 -16.20 -13.80
C VAL A 276 1.36 -14.92 -13.22
N TYR A 277 2.00 -14.11 -14.06
CA TYR A 277 2.60 -12.84 -13.63
C TYR A 277 1.55 -11.89 -13.05
N ASP A 278 0.41 -11.75 -13.73
CA ASP A 278 -0.69 -10.89 -13.30
C ASP A 278 -1.32 -11.38 -11.99
N ALA A 279 -1.41 -12.70 -11.78
CA ALA A 279 -1.89 -13.27 -10.53
C ALA A 279 -0.93 -12.98 -9.36
N LEU A 280 0.37 -13.23 -9.54
CA LEU A 280 1.38 -12.98 -8.50
C LEU A 280 1.49 -11.49 -8.14
N THR A 281 1.54 -10.63 -9.14
CA THR A 281 1.69 -9.18 -8.95
C THR A 281 0.38 -8.46 -8.65
N GLY A 282 -0.76 -9.14 -8.68
CA GLY A 282 -2.08 -8.55 -8.48
C GLY A 282 -2.21 -7.81 -7.15
N THR A 283 -1.74 -8.42 -6.05
CA THR A 283 -1.77 -7.79 -4.72
C THR A 283 -0.84 -6.57 -4.65
N LEU A 284 0.34 -6.64 -5.25
CA LEU A 284 1.29 -5.52 -5.32
C LEU A 284 0.73 -4.36 -6.16
N ARG A 285 0.03 -4.67 -7.25
CA ARG A 285 -0.71 -3.69 -8.06
C ARG A 285 -1.83 -3.03 -7.26
N THR A 286 -2.58 -3.79 -6.46
CA THR A 286 -3.59 -3.23 -5.55
C THR A 286 -2.95 -2.27 -4.54
N VAL A 287 -1.84 -2.65 -3.90
CA VAL A 287 -1.11 -1.79 -2.95
C VAL A 287 -0.61 -0.52 -3.63
N SER A 288 -0.04 -0.63 -4.84
CA SER A 288 0.40 0.52 -5.63
C SER A 288 -0.75 1.50 -5.91
N TRP A 289 -1.92 1.02 -6.33
CA TRP A 289 -3.11 1.87 -6.55
C TRP A 289 -3.64 2.48 -5.24
N LEU A 290 -3.60 1.74 -4.13
CA LEU A 290 -3.98 2.26 -2.82
C LEU A 290 -3.04 3.38 -2.36
N LEU A 291 -1.73 3.22 -2.54
CA LEU A 291 -0.73 4.25 -2.23
C LEU A 291 -0.95 5.50 -3.09
N LEU A 292 -1.20 5.31 -4.39
CA LEU A 292 -1.49 6.38 -5.34
C LEU A 292 -2.77 7.14 -4.96
N GLY A 293 -3.87 6.42 -4.73
CA GLY A 293 -5.16 7.00 -4.36
C GLY A 293 -5.11 7.69 -3.00
N LEU A 294 -4.53 7.06 -1.98
CA LEU A 294 -4.42 7.63 -0.64
C LEU A 294 -3.56 8.90 -0.64
N GLY A 295 -2.41 8.88 -1.32
CA GLY A 295 -1.55 10.05 -1.47
C GLY A 295 -2.27 11.21 -2.15
N LEU A 296 -3.03 10.94 -3.22
CA LEU A 296 -3.81 11.95 -3.92
C LEU A 296 -4.95 12.51 -3.05
N VAL A 297 -5.68 11.65 -2.32
CA VAL A 297 -6.77 12.06 -1.43
C VAL A 297 -6.25 12.96 -0.30
N VAL A 298 -5.12 12.61 0.32
CA VAL A 298 -4.51 13.43 1.39
C VAL A 298 -4.02 14.78 0.82
N ALA A 299 -3.42 14.79 -0.37
CA ALA A 299 -3.02 16.03 -1.05
C ALA A 299 -4.24 16.91 -1.37
N CYS A 300 -5.33 16.34 -1.87
CA CYS A 300 -6.58 17.06 -2.12
C CYS A 300 -7.21 17.60 -0.84
N ALA A 301 -7.30 16.81 0.24
CA ALA A 301 -7.90 17.24 1.50
C ALA A 301 -7.13 18.40 2.16
N THR A 302 -5.79 18.34 2.12
CA THR A 302 -4.93 19.42 2.61
C THR A 302 -5.00 20.68 1.76
N TRP A 303 -5.20 20.53 0.44
CA TRP A 303 -5.44 21.65 -0.46
C TRP A 303 -6.83 22.29 -0.23
N LEU A 304 -7.89 21.48 -0.10
CA LEU A 304 -9.24 21.97 0.15
C LEU A 304 -9.33 22.75 1.47
N THR A 305 -8.73 22.23 2.54
CA THR A 305 -8.67 22.90 3.85
C THR A 305 -7.86 24.21 3.81
N ARG A 306 -6.94 24.38 2.83
CA ARG A 306 -6.25 25.65 2.57
C ARG A 306 -7.16 26.65 1.86
N CYS A 307 -7.89 26.22 0.82
CA CYS A 307 -8.83 27.06 0.10
C CYS A 307 -9.93 27.59 1.02
N LEU A 308 -10.53 26.71 1.82
CA LEU A 308 -11.60 27.06 2.77
C LEU A 308 -11.13 28.04 3.88
N ARG A 309 -9.87 27.98 4.31
CA ARG A 309 -9.31 28.94 5.29
C ARG A 309 -8.94 30.30 4.69
N ARG A 310 -8.53 30.34 3.41
CA ARG A 310 -8.28 31.60 2.70
C ARG A 310 -9.56 32.36 2.38
N SER A 311 -10.67 31.64 2.20
CA SER A 311 -11.97 32.24 1.91
C SER A 311 -12.73 32.75 3.13
N ARG A 312 -12.17 32.73 4.36
CA ARG A 312 -12.72 33.56 5.44
C ARG A 312 -12.34 35.01 5.12
N PRO A 313 -13.28 35.85 4.65
CA PRO A 313 -12.99 37.26 4.52
C PRO A 313 -12.67 37.71 5.94
N ALA A 314 -11.53 38.38 6.12
CA ALA A 314 -11.39 39.20 7.30
C ALA A 314 -12.58 40.16 7.24
N LEU A 315 -13.59 39.96 8.09
CA LEU A 315 -14.48 41.02 8.55
C LEU A 315 -13.61 41.98 9.37
N ALA A 316 -12.62 42.57 8.71
CA ALA A 316 -11.86 43.68 9.19
C ALA A 316 -12.89 44.79 9.30
N HIS A 317 -13.14 45.18 10.54
CA HIS A 317 -14.00 46.30 10.88
C HIS A 317 -13.69 47.46 9.95
N ALA A 318 -14.69 47.87 9.18
CA ALA A 318 -14.74 49.21 8.64
C ALA A 318 -14.93 50.18 9.82
N SER A 319 -13.91 50.36 10.66
CA SER A 319 -13.73 51.60 11.38
C SER A 319 -13.37 52.64 10.33
N ALA A 320 -14.41 53.25 9.76
CA ALA A 320 -14.29 54.36 8.84
C ALA A 320 -13.46 55.48 9.50
N PRO A 321 -12.41 56.01 8.84
CA PRO A 321 -11.77 57.22 9.30
C PRO A 321 -12.76 58.38 9.09
N THR A 322 -13.33 58.90 10.17
CA THR A 322 -14.09 60.15 10.13
C THR A 322 -13.11 61.31 9.92
N GLY A 323 -12.88 61.71 8.68
CA GLY A 323 -12.56 63.11 8.37
C GLY A 323 -13.79 63.80 7.79
N PRO A 324 -13.83 65.13 7.54
CA PRO A 324 -13.04 66.26 8.08
C PRO A 324 -13.96 67.30 8.78
N ARG A 325 -13.43 68.22 9.60
CA ARG A 325 -14.20 69.39 10.09
C ARG A 325 -13.57 70.70 9.58
N PRO A 326 -14.26 71.51 8.77
CA PRO A 326 -13.80 72.85 8.39
C PRO A 326 -13.68 73.76 9.62
N ALA A 327 -12.65 74.60 9.63
CA ALA A 327 -12.39 75.58 10.68
C ALA A 327 -13.59 76.52 10.86
N ALA A 328 -14.10 76.61 12.08
CA ALA A 328 -15.06 77.62 12.48
C ALA A 328 -14.38 79.00 12.47
N ALA A 329 -14.95 79.96 11.75
CA ALA A 329 -14.57 81.37 11.84
C ALA A 329 -14.86 81.91 13.26
N PRO A 330 -13.99 82.73 13.88
CA PRO A 330 -14.29 83.32 15.18
C PRO A 330 -15.36 84.40 15.05
N VAL A 331 -16.45 84.24 15.82
CA VAL A 331 -17.52 85.24 16.03
C VAL A 331 -17.00 86.33 16.99
N PRO A 332 -17.28 87.64 16.76
CA PRO A 332 -16.81 88.73 17.62
C PRO A 332 -17.48 88.71 19.02
N PRO A 333 -16.83 89.27 20.05
CA PRO A 333 -17.23 89.07 21.45
C PRO A 333 -18.55 89.79 21.81
N PRO A 334 -19.41 89.18 22.64
CA PRO A 334 -20.65 89.79 23.11
C PRO A 334 -20.41 90.83 24.24
N PRO A 335 -21.24 91.87 24.36
CA PRO A 335 -21.15 92.88 25.41
C PRO A 335 -21.58 92.33 26.79
N PRO A 336 -21.10 92.93 27.89
CA PRO A 336 -21.28 92.39 29.24
C PRO A 336 -22.70 92.62 29.77
N GLY A 337 -23.32 91.54 30.26
CA GLY A 337 -24.49 91.60 31.14
C GLY A 337 -25.73 90.86 30.63
N ALA A 338 -25.81 89.55 30.89
CA ALA A 338 -27.10 88.87 31.07
C ALA A 338 -26.90 87.58 31.90
N PRO A 339 -27.73 87.30 32.93
CA PRO A 339 -27.49 86.24 33.89
C PRO A 339 -28.06 84.87 33.48
N ALA A 340 -27.48 83.84 34.09
CA ALA A 340 -27.78 82.41 33.94
C ALA A 340 -29.15 82.00 34.47
N THR A 341 -29.75 80.94 33.90
CA THR A 341 -30.72 80.04 34.56
C THR A 341 -31.00 78.79 33.68
N PRO A 342 -31.53 77.68 34.23
CA PRO A 342 -30.92 76.36 34.08
C PRO A 342 -31.87 75.27 33.56
N THR A 343 -31.32 74.05 33.48
CA THR A 343 -31.99 72.73 33.61
C THR A 343 -32.50 72.07 32.33
N ALA A 344 -31.80 71.01 31.94
CA ALA A 344 -32.25 70.01 30.97
C ALA A 344 -32.92 68.83 31.71
N PRO A 345 -34.04 68.27 31.19
CA PRO A 345 -34.53 66.94 31.59
C PRO A 345 -34.07 65.82 30.61
N PRO A 346 -34.04 64.54 31.04
CA PRO A 346 -33.33 63.46 30.36
C PRO A 346 -34.12 62.77 29.22
N ALA A 347 -33.38 62.14 28.31
CA ALA A 347 -33.85 61.43 27.12
C ALA A 347 -34.48 60.05 27.40
N PRO A 348 -35.38 59.55 26.53
CA PRO A 348 -36.10 58.27 26.73
C PRO A 348 -35.31 57.01 26.35
N ALA A 349 -35.78 55.89 26.91
CA ALA A 349 -35.16 54.56 26.98
C ALA A 349 -35.01 53.79 25.65
N ALA A 350 -34.04 52.86 25.64
CA ALA A 350 -33.66 51.97 24.55
C ALA A 350 -34.67 50.83 24.27
N PRO A 351 -34.77 50.32 23.02
CA PRO A 351 -35.62 49.18 22.68
C PRO A 351 -34.98 47.82 23.00
N PRO A 352 -35.77 46.75 23.22
CA PRO A 352 -35.27 45.43 23.60
C PRO A 352 -34.75 44.59 22.42
N THR A 353 -33.79 43.73 22.72
CA THR A 353 -33.14 42.72 21.86
C THR A 353 -34.09 41.57 21.48
N PRO A 354 -34.06 41.05 20.23
CA PRO A 354 -34.84 39.87 19.86
C PRO A 354 -34.19 38.56 20.33
N THR A 355 -35.00 37.70 20.95
CA THR A 355 -34.67 36.35 21.42
C THR A 355 -34.66 35.36 20.27
N VAL A 356 -33.60 34.57 20.12
CA VAL A 356 -33.50 33.46 19.15
C VAL A 356 -34.22 32.22 19.70
N PRO A 357 -35.08 31.52 18.93
CA PRO A 357 -35.72 30.29 19.42
C PRO A 357 -34.76 29.09 19.33
N SER A 358 -34.77 28.27 20.38
CA SER A 358 -33.99 27.04 20.52
C SER A 358 -34.36 25.98 19.46
N ALA A 359 -33.35 25.28 18.96
CA ALA A 359 -33.49 24.19 17.99
C ALA A 359 -34.25 22.97 18.59
N PRO A 360 -35.03 22.23 17.78
CA PRO A 360 -35.73 21.03 18.24
C PRO A 360 -34.77 19.82 18.46
N PRO A 361 -35.10 18.88 19.37
CA PRO A 361 -34.28 17.70 19.65
C PRO A 361 -34.30 16.67 18.50
N SER A 362 -33.18 15.97 18.33
CA SER A 362 -32.96 14.94 17.31
C SER A 362 -33.89 13.72 17.47
N PRO A 363 -34.29 13.06 16.37
CA PRO A 363 -35.12 11.85 16.43
C PRO A 363 -34.37 10.63 16.98
N PRO A 364 -35.06 9.67 17.62
CA PRO A 364 -34.45 8.49 18.23
C PRO A 364 -33.93 7.48 17.19
N ALA A 365 -32.87 6.76 17.57
CA ALA A 365 -32.20 5.75 16.76
C ALA A 365 -33.11 4.55 16.41
N PRO A 366 -32.93 3.92 15.23
CA PRO A 366 -33.68 2.72 14.85
C PRO A 366 -33.27 1.49 15.68
N PRO A 367 -34.18 0.55 15.94
CA PRO A 367 -33.91 -0.61 16.79
C PRO A 367 -32.93 -1.61 16.14
N HIS A 368 -32.09 -2.21 17.00
CA HIS A 368 -31.16 -3.27 16.67
C HIS A 368 -31.86 -4.46 15.97
N ARG A 369 -31.37 -4.82 14.78
CA ARG A 369 -31.66 -6.11 14.14
C ARG A 369 -31.05 -7.23 14.99
N PRO A 370 -31.80 -8.30 15.35
CA PRO A 370 -31.21 -9.47 15.97
C PRO A 370 -30.35 -10.23 14.95
N ALA A 371 -29.23 -10.79 15.43
CA ALA A 371 -28.34 -11.66 14.68
C ALA A 371 -29.08 -12.91 14.17
N PRO A 372 -28.77 -13.44 12.98
CA PRO A 372 -29.30 -14.73 12.56
C PRO A 372 -28.72 -15.84 13.44
N ALA A 373 -29.63 -16.67 13.95
CA ALA A 373 -29.37 -17.80 14.84
C ALA A 373 -28.32 -18.77 14.26
N GLU A 374 -27.40 -19.18 15.12
CA GLU A 374 -26.56 -20.36 14.92
C GLU A 374 -27.47 -21.59 14.79
N GLY A 375 -27.43 -22.23 13.62
CA GLY A 375 -28.05 -23.51 13.37
C GLY A 375 -27.20 -24.65 13.94
N PRO A 376 -27.82 -25.72 14.50
CA PRO A 376 -27.13 -26.70 15.31
C PRO A 376 -26.28 -27.67 14.49
N THR A 377 -25.10 -27.93 15.05
CA THR A 377 -24.21 -29.08 14.91
C THR A 377 -24.94 -30.35 14.47
N ARG A 378 -24.73 -30.80 13.24
CA ARG A 378 -25.00 -32.18 12.83
C ARG A 378 -23.72 -32.99 12.88
N ALA A 379 -23.61 -33.78 13.94
CA ALA A 379 -22.84 -35.00 13.96
C ALA A 379 -23.52 -36.07 13.09
N ARG A 380 -22.75 -36.75 12.24
CA ARG A 380 -22.95 -38.13 11.72
C ARG A 380 -21.66 -38.53 11.01
N VAL A 381 -20.87 -39.42 11.62
CA VAL A 381 -20.79 -40.88 11.35
C VAL A 381 -20.26 -41.17 9.97
#